data_AF-A0A921DUE1-F1
#
_entry.id   AF-A0A921DUE1-F1
#
_cell.length_a   1.000
_cell.length_b   1.000
_cell.length_c   1.000
_cell.angle_alpha   90.00
_cell.angle_beta   90.00
_cell.angle_gamma   90.00
#
_symmetry.space_group_name_H-M   'P 1'
#
loop_
_entity.id
_entity.type
_entity.pdbx_description
1 polymer ?
#
loop_
_entity_poly.entity_id
_entity_poly.type
_entity_poly.pdbx_seq_one_letter_code
_entity_poly.pdbx_strand_id
1 'polypeptide(L)'
;MDTTYTPSQVAEKLHISVPTLRKYSLLIEEAANNSNYFPRNHQNVRSYTEKDLKDIQELVDYSKQNNLTLQKAAVKIFGDATKANDTDATTKKTESDAALTAQIQALSEQLKKTTEEVAVLTKRLDNLEATAPVVEVDHDEDEQEPQVLKTISLT
;
A
#
# COMPACT_ATOMS: atom_id res chain seq x y z
N MET A 1 -7.14 19.96 42.76
CA MET A 1 -6.42 18.78 43.24
C MET A 1 -6.51 17.77 42.13
N ASP A 2 -5.45 17.60 41.36
CA ASP A 2 -5.45 16.62 40.27
C ASP A 2 -5.47 15.23 40.90
N THR A 3 -6.51 14.45 40.59
CA THR A 3 -6.64 13.09 41.10
C THR A 3 -5.56 12.25 40.44
N THR A 4 -4.64 11.71 41.24
CA THR A 4 -3.58 10.82 40.77
C THR A 4 -3.98 9.37 40.99
N TYR A 5 -3.63 8.52 40.03
CA TYR A 5 -3.94 7.11 40.01
C TYR A 5 -2.65 6.30 40.03
N THR A 6 -2.69 5.17 40.74
CA THR A 6 -1.62 4.17 40.72
C THR A 6 -1.71 3.33 39.44
N PRO A 7 -0.60 2.67 39.01
CA PRO A 7 -0.62 1.82 37.83
C PRO A 7 -1.68 0.72 37.87
N SER A 8 -1.95 0.16 39.05
CA SER A 8 -2.98 -0.87 39.24
C SER A 8 -4.39 -0.33 38.99
N GLN A 9 -4.69 0.86 39.50
CA GLN A 9 -6.00 1.51 39.30
C GLN A 9 -6.23 1.89 37.84
N VAL A 10 -5.19 2.36 37.15
CA VAL A 10 -5.28 2.71 35.73
C VAL A 10 -5.46 1.46 34.87
N ALA A 11 -4.70 0.39 35.16
CA ALA A 11 -4.81 -0.88 34.46
C ALA A 11 -6.23 -1.46 34.59
N GLU A 12 -6.83 -1.38 35.78
CA GLU A 12 -8.21 -1.81 36.02
C GLU A 12 -9.22 -0.97 35.23
N LYS A 13 -9.08 0.37 35.23
CA LYS A 13 -9.96 1.29 34.49
C LYS A 13 -9.91 1.08 32.97
N LEU A 14 -8.74 0.76 32.43
CA LEU A 14 -8.52 0.52 31.01
C LEU A 14 -8.75 -0.96 30.62
N HIS A 15 -9.08 -1.82 31.59
CA HIS A 15 -9.22 -3.27 31.39
C HIS A 15 -7.98 -3.92 30.72
N ILE A 16 -6.79 -3.48 31.11
CA ILE A 16 -5.51 -4.03 30.62
C ILE A 16 -4.67 -4.56 31.77
N SER A 17 -3.67 -5.39 31.45
CA SER A 17 -2.69 -5.83 32.45
C SER A 17 -1.72 -4.71 32.82
N VAL A 18 -1.23 -4.70 34.07
CA VAL A 18 -0.20 -3.75 34.52
C VAL A 18 1.08 -3.80 33.64
N PRO A 19 1.58 -4.98 33.20
CA PRO A 19 2.66 -5.05 32.22
C PRO A 19 2.34 -4.36 30.88
N THR A 20 1.12 -4.52 30.36
CA THR A 20 0.66 -3.85 29.14
C THR A 20 0.66 -2.34 29.31
N LEU A 21 0.12 -1.84 30.43
CA LEU A 21 0.14 -0.42 30.77
C LEU A 21 1.57 0.14 30.80
N ARG A 22 2.50 -0.59 31.42
CA ARG A 22 3.92 -0.21 31.44
C ARG A 22 4.50 -0.09 30.03
N LYS A 23 4.20 -1.05 29.16
CA LYS A 23 4.63 -1.01 27.76
C LYS A 23 4.08 0.22 27.04
N TYR A 24 2.81 0.55 27.24
CA TYR A 24 2.19 1.72 26.60
C TYR A 24 2.78 3.03 27.14
N SER A 25 3.00 3.13 28.45
CA SER A 25 3.65 4.30 29.04
C SER A 25 5.06 4.52 28.48
N LEU A 26 5.84 3.45 28.29
CA LEU A 26 7.17 3.56 27.71
C LEU A 26 7.13 4.07 26.27
N LEU A 27 6.21 3.57 25.44
CA LEU A 27 6.05 4.02 24.06
C LEU A 27 5.71 5.51 23.96
N ILE A 28 4.88 6.02 24.88
CA ILE A 28 4.53 7.44 24.93
C ILE A 28 5.71 8.28 25.41
N GLU A 29 6.42 7.84 26.45
CA GLU A 29 7.65 8.51 26.95
C GLU A 29 8.72 8.61 25.84
N GLU A 30 8.93 7.53 25.09
CA GLU A 30 9.85 7.47 23.96
C GLU A 30 9.40 8.37 22.80
N ALA A 31 8.12 8.32 22.42
CA ALA A 31 7.59 9.13 21.32
C ALA A 31 7.62 10.63 21.64
N ALA A 32 7.22 11.02 22.85
CA ALA A 32 7.24 12.40 23.32
C ALA A 32 8.63 12.91 23.68
N ASN A 33 9.66 12.05 23.59
CA ASN A 33 11.03 12.35 23.98
C ASN A 33 11.14 12.92 25.41
N ASN A 34 10.17 12.56 26.26
CA ASN A 34 9.98 13.08 27.60
C ASN A 34 9.90 11.92 28.59
N SER A 35 11.03 11.64 29.23
CA SER A 35 11.16 10.58 30.24
C SER A 35 10.31 10.85 31.50
N ASN A 36 9.88 12.11 31.71
CA ASN A 36 9.03 12.53 32.81
C ASN A 36 7.60 12.84 32.35
N TYR A 37 7.14 12.27 31.23
CA TYR A 37 5.75 12.38 30.78
C TYR A 37 4.79 11.87 31.84
N PHE A 38 5.08 10.69 32.42
CA PHE A 38 4.38 10.16 33.58
C PHE A 38 5.21 10.42 34.83
N PRO A 39 4.82 11.38 35.68
CA PRO A 39 5.58 11.71 36.87
C PRO A 39 5.68 10.51 37.79
N ARG A 40 6.76 10.43 38.57
CA ARG A 40 6.97 9.38 39.55
C ARG A 40 6.73 9.91 40.95
N ASN A 41 6.07 9.11 41.78
CA ASN A 41 5.81 9.43 43.17
C ASN A 41 7.07 9.22 44.05
N HIS A 42 6.98 9.52 45.35
CA HIS A 42 8.07 9.33 46.32
C HIS A 42 8.58 7.88 46.45
N GLN A 43 7.81 6.90 45.99
CA GLN A 43 8.18 5.48 45.95
C GLN A 43 8.79 5.07 44.60
N ASN A 44 9.09 6.05 43.73
CA ASN A 44 9.60 5.83 42.37
C ASN A 44 8.65 5.01 41.47
N VAL A 45 7.35 5.07 41.75
CA VAL A 45 6.28 4.44 40.96
C VAL A 45 5.61 5.52 40.10
N ARG A 46 5.32 5.19 38.82
CA ARG A 46 4.57 6.10 37.93
C ARG A 46 3.21 6.44 38.53
N SER A 47 2.92 7.73 38.63
CA SER A 47 1.63 8.29 38.99
C SER A 47 0.98 8.85 37.73
N TYR A 48 -0.28 8.47 37.49
CA TYR A 48 -1.03 8.88 36.31
C TYR A 48 -2.09 9.89 36.70
N THR A 49 -2.29 10.89 35.86
CA THR A 49 -3.38 11.87 35.93
C THR A 49 -4.53 11.43 35.03
N GLU A 50 -5.70 12.05 35.16
CA GLU A 50 -6.83 11.77 34.26
C GLU A 50 -6.50 12.04 32.78
N LYS A 51 -5.63 13.02 32.50
CA LYS A 51 -5.12 13.28 31.16
C LYS A 51 -4.34 12.07 30.62
N ASP A 52 -3.46 11.50 31.44
CA ASP A 52 -2.63 10.35 31.06
C ASP A 52 -3.48 9.12 30.69
N LEU A 53 -4.60 8.91 31.39
CA LEU A 53 -5.53 7.84 31.05
C LEU A 53 -6.10 8.04 29.64
N LYS A 54 -6.47 9.28 29.32
CA LYS A 54 -7.01 9.63 28.01
C LYS A 54 -5.95 9.48 26.92
N ASP A 55 -4.71 9.91 27.17
CA ASP A 55 -3.61 9.78 26.22
C ASP A 55 -3.32 8.30 25.90
N ILE A 56 -3.32 7.44 26.92
CA ILE A 56 -3.12 6.00 26.74
C ILE A 56 -4.29 5.36 25.97
N GLN A 57 -5.52 5.79 26.23
CA GLN A 57 -6.70 5.33 25.52
C GLN A 57 -6.66 5.77 24.04
N GLU A 58 -6.33 7.02 23.79
CA GLU A 58 -6.19 7.61 22.46
C GLU A 58 -5.14 6.86 21.62
N LEU A 59 -4.00 6.51 22.24
CA LEU A 59 -2.98 5.68 21.59
C LEU A 59 -3.55 4.35 21.06
N VAL A 60 -4.30 3.65 21.91
CA VAL A 60 -4.87 2.33 21.59
C VAL A 60 -5.94 2.46 20.51
N ASP A 61 -6.82 3.46 20.64
CA ASP A 61 -7.91 3.67 19.71
C ASP A 61 -7.39 4.11 18.33
N TYR A 62 -6.42 5.02 18.28
CA TYR A 62 -5.78 5.45 17.05
C TYR A 62 -5.06 4.29 16.33
N SER A 63 -4.36 3.43 17.09
CA SER A 63 -3.71 2.24 16.56
C SER A 63 -4.71 1.28 15.91
N LYS A 64 -5.86 1.05 16.56
CA LYS A 64 -6.94 0.19 16.02
C LYS A 64 -7.61 0.79 14.79
N GLN A 65 -7.97 2.08 14.84
CA GLN A 65 -8.66 2.76 13.74
C GLN A 65 -7.83 2.80 12.46
N ASN A 66 -6.52 3.03 12.59
CA ASN A 66 -5.63 3.18 11.45
C ASN A 66 -4.90 1.88 11.06
N ASN A 67 -5.19 0.75 11.72
CA ASN A 67 -4.46 -0.52 11.55
C ASN A 67 -2.93 -0.35 11.66
N LEU A 68 -2.49 0.53 12.56
CA LEU A 68 -1.07 0.84 12.79
C LEU A 68 -0.55 0.12 14.03
N THR A 69 0.75 -0.17 14.04
CA THR A 69 1.43 -0.60 15.27
C THR A 69 1.41 0.51 16.32
N LEU A 70 1.27 0.16 17.61
CA LEU A 70 1.25 1.10 18.73
C LEU A 70 2.44 2.07 18.74
N GLN A 71 3.64 1.63 18.35
CA GLN A 71 4.81 2.51 18.27
C GLN A 71 4.64 3.62 17.23
N LYS A 72 4.20 3.27 16.00
CA LYS A 72 3.90 4.25 14.94
C LYS A 72 2.77 5.20 15.33
N ALA A 73 1.75 4.69 16.02
CA ALA A 73 0.69 5.50 16.58
C ALA A 73 1.23 6.51 17.61
N ALA A 74 2.07 6.07 18.55
CA ALA A 74 2.66 6.94 19.57
C ALA A 74 3.48 8.07 18.95
N VAL A 75 4.33 7.76 17.96
CA VAL A 75 5.12 8.77 17.23
C VAL A 75 4.24 9.75 16.46
N LYS A 76 3.07 9.34 15.97
CA LYS A 76 2.16 10.27 15.28
C LYS A 76 1.36 11.17 16.22
N ILE A 77 0.95 10.67 17.38
CA ILE A 77 0.12 11.44 18.31
C ILE A 77 1.00 12.31 19.22
N PHE A 78 2.09 11.75 19.73
CA PHE A 78 2.93 12.37 20.76
C PHE A 78 4.32 12.77 20.26
N GLY A 79 4.68 12.42 19.01
CA GLY A 79 5.99 12.74 18.47
C GLY A 79 6.21 14.24 18.30
N ASP A 80 7.33 14.73 18.82
CA ASP A 80 7.80 16.07 18.52
C ASP A 80 8.13 16.18 17.02
N ALA A 81 7.53 17.16 16.35
CA ALA A 81 7.72 17.41 14.92
C ALA A 81 9.19 17.63 14.51
N THR A 82 10.08 17.88 15.47
CA THR A 82 11.52 18.10 15.27
C THR A 82 12.32 16.80 15.14
N LYS A 83 11.75 15.63 15.48
CA LYS A 83 12.42 14.32 15.46
C LYS A 83 11.61 13.24 14.74
N ALA A 84 10.68 13.61 13.87
CA ALA A 84 9.99 12.68 12.96
C ALA A 84 10.91 12.10 11.86
N ASN A 85 12.23 12.01 12.09
CA ASN A 85 13.22 11.49 11.13
C ASN A 85 14.00 10.25 11.60
N ASP A 86 13.92 9.80 12.86
CA ASP A 86 14.84 8.75 13.35
C ASP A 86 14.20 7.44 13.83
N THR A 87 12.88 7.26 13.70
CA THR A 87 12.24 5.94 13.90
C THR A 87 11.41 5.47 12.72
N ASP A 88 11.77 5.95 11.52
CA ASP A 88 11.30 5.34 10.31
C ASP A 88 12.45 4.67 9.54
N ALA A 89 12.67 3.40 9.90
CA ALA A 89 13.17 2.40 8.95
C ALA A 89 12.17 2.15 7.78
N THR A 90 11.35 3.14 7.41
CA THR A 90 10.49 3.17 6.22
C THR A 90 10.46 4.56 5.54
N THR A 91 11.25 5.57 5.95
CA THR A 91 11.38 6.83 5.19
C THR A 91 12.63 6.83 4.31
N LYS A 92 12.69 5.88 3.37
CA LYS A 92 13.20 6.14 2.02
C LYS A 92 12.02 6.44 1.08
N LYS A 93 11.00 7.16 1.57
CA LYS A 93 9.69 7.30 0.91
C LYS A 93 9.30 8.76 0.63
N THR A 94 10.28 9.59 0.25
CA THR A 94 9.99 10.93 -0.28
C THR A 94 10.69 11.17 -1.61
N GLU A 95 11.94 10.73 -1.78
CA GLU A 95 12.56 10.67 -3.12
C GLU A 95 12.00 9.53 -3.98
N SER A 96 11.67 8.39 -3.37
CA SER A 96 11.09 7.25 -4.07
C SER A 96 9.65 7.50 -4.55
N ASP A 97 8.84 8.28 -3.84
CA ASP A 97 7.45 8.55 -4.26
C ASP A 97 7.38 9.49 -5.46
N ALA A 98 8.26 10.49 -5.54
CA ALA A 98 8.36 11.34 -6.72
C ALA A 98 8.85 10.56 -7.95
N ALA A 99 9.87 9.71 -7.79
CA ALA A 99 10.37 8.84 -8.84
C ALA A 99 9.34 7.78 -9.28
N LEU A 100 8.61 7.17 -8.34
CA LEU A 100 7.52 6.22 -8.63
C LEU A 100 6.35 6.93 -9.32
N THR A 101 5.99 8.14 -8.90
CA THR A 101 4.93 8.93 -9.54
C THR A 101 5.30 9.29 -10.98
N ALA A 102 6.55 9.72 -11.21
CA ALA A 102 7.06 9.99 -12.56
C ALA A 102 7.07 8.72 -13.43
N GLN A 103 7.46 7.57 -12.86
CA GLN A 103 7.46 6.30 -13.58
C GLN A 103 6.04 5.82 -13.92
N ILE A 104 5.07 5.99 -13.01
CA ILE A 104 3.65 5.69 -13.24
C ILE A 104 3.09 6.59 -14.35
N GLN A 105 3.41 7.89 -14.34
CA GLN A 105 3.01 8.82 -15.40
C GLN A 105 3.58 8.41 -16.76
N ALA A 106 4.88 8.12 -16.83
CA ALA A 106 5.53 7.67 -18.07
C ALA A 106 4.92 6.36 -18.61
N LEU A 107 4.65 5.37 -17.74
CA LEU A 107 3.97 4.14 -18.11
C LEU A 107 2.54 4.40 -18.62
N SER A 108 1.80 5.31 -17.99
CA SER A 108 0.44 5.66 -18.42
C SER A 108 0.41 6.32 -19.80
N GLU A 109 1.39 7.19 -20.09
CA GLU A 109 1.53 7.81 -21.40
C GLU A 109 1.90 6.79 -22.48
N GLN A 110 2.81 5.86 -22.15
CA GLN A 110 3.18 4.78 -23.08
C GLN A 110 1.99 3.87 -23.37
N LEU A 111 1.18 3.50 -22.36
CA LEU A 111 -0.04 2.72 -22.55
C LEU A 111 -1.06 3.43 -23.43
N LYS A 112 -1.22 4.76 -23.24
CA LYS A 112 -2.11 5.56 -24.09
C LYS A 112 -1.65 5.54 -25.55
N LYS A 113 -0.35 5.75 -25.79
CA LYS A 113 0.23 5.70 -27.13
C LYS A 113 0.06 4.33 -27.79
N THR A 114 0.34 3.25 -27.06
CA THR A 114 0.13 1.88 -27.57
C THR A 114 -1.34 1.62 -27.87
N THR A 115 -2.26 2.11 -27.04
CA THR A 115 -3.71 1.97 -27.30
C THR A 115 -4.13 2.70 -28.57
N GLU A 116 -3.61 3.91 -28.81
CA GLU A 116 -3.86 4.67 -30.03
C GLU A 116 -3.27 3.96 -31.27
N GLU A 117 -2.05 3.43 -31.17
CA GLU A 117 -1.42 2.65 -32.25
C GLU A 117 -2.22 1.38 -32.57
N VAL A 118 -2.66 0.64 -31.55
CA VAL A 118 -3.53 -0.53 -31.73
C VAL A 118 -4.83 -0.13 -32.42
N ALA A 119 -5.48 0.97 -32.00
CA ALA A 119 -6.71 1.43 -32.64
C ALA A 119 -6.50 1.81 -34.12
N VAL A 120 -5.35 2.40 -34.47
CA VAL A 120 -5.00 2.70 -35.86
C VAL A 120 -4.76 1.43 -36.66
N LEU A 121 -4.07 0.45 -36.08
CA LEU A 121 -3.82 -0.84 -36.73
C LEU A 121 -5.11 -1.63 -36.94
N THR A 122 -6.00 -1.66 -35.94
CA THR A 122 -7.34 -2.27 -36.07
C THR A 122 -8.12 -1.62 -37.20
N LYS A 123 -8.18 -0.28 -37.27
CA LYS A 123 -8.83 0.41 -38.39
C LYS A 123 -8.19 0.10 -39.74
N ARG A 124 -6.86 -0.09 -39.80
CA ARG A 124 -6.19 -0.48 -41.05
C ARG A 124 -6.56 -1.91 -41.45
N LEU A 125 -6.66 -2.83 -40.48
CA LEU A 125 -7.13 -4.19 -40.72
C LEU A 125 -8.57 -4.19 -41.24
N ASP A 126 -9.48 -3.45 -40.60
CA ASP A 126 -10.87 -3.34 -41.07
C ASP A 126 -10.97 -2.78 -42.50
N ASN A 127 -10.13 -1.80 -42.85
CA ASN A 127 -10.07 -1.26 -44.20
C ASN A 127 -9.46 -2.23 -45.21
N LEU A 128 -8.46 -3.04 -44.81
CA LEU A 128 -7.91 -4.09 -45.67
C LEU A 128 -8.92 -5.21 -45.90
N GLU A 129 -9.66 -5.61 -44.87
CA GLU A 129 -10.71 -6.63 -44.95
C GLU A 129 -11.90 -6.13 -45.79
N ALA A 130 -12.22 -4.84 -45.73
CA ALA A 130 -13.18 -4.20 -46.64
C ALA A 130 -12.70 -4.07 -48.09
N THR A 131 -11.39 -4.25 -48.35
CA THR A 131 -10.79 -4.16 -49.70
C THR A 131 -10.41 -5.54 -50.27
N ALA A 132 -10.50 -6.62 -49.48
CA ALA A 132 -10.33 -7.97 -49.98
C ALA A 132 -11.65 -8.42 -50.64
N PRO A 133 -11.70 -8.60 -51.97
CA PRO A 133 -12.84 -9.29 -52.55
C PRO A 133 -12.85 -10.71 -51.98
N VAL A 134 -14.01 -11.11 -51.47
CA VAL A 134 -14.33 -12.50 -51.16
C VAL A 134 -14.05 -13.32 -52.42
N VAL A 135 -12.89 -13.98 -52.47
CA VAL A 135 -12.70 -15.11 -53.37
C VAL A 135 -13.42 -16.26 -52.69
N GLU A 136 -14.69 -16.44 -53.02
CA GLU A 136 -15.38 -17.72 -52.85
C GLU A 136 -14.56 -18.74 -53.64
N VAL A 137 -13.67 -19.45 -52.93
CA VAL A 137 -13.07 -20.67 -53.43
C VAL A 137 -14.04 -21.76 -53.02
N ASP A 138 -14.99 -22.08 -53.90
CA ASP A 138 -15.77 -23.30 -53.82
C ASP A 138 -14.78 -24.48 -53.78
N HIS A 139 -14.62 -25.08 -52.60
CA HIS A 139 -13.96 -26.36 -52.40
C HIS A 139 -15.06 -27.39 -52.16
N ASP A 140 -15.64 -27.90 -53.25
CA ASP A 140 -16.29 -29.20 -53.20
C ASP A 140 -15.25 -30.24 -53.63
N GLU A 141 -14.89 -31.08 -52.66
CA GLU A 141 -14.02 -32.23 -52.85
C GLU A 141 -14.78 -33.30 -53.63
N ASP A 142 -14.25 -33.72 -54.78
CA ASP A 142 -14.59 -35.02 -55.35
C ASP A 142 -13.31 -35.77 -55.69
N GLU A 143 -13.15 -36.90 -55.00
CA GLU A 143 -12.14 -37.93 -55.24
C GLU A 143 -12.05 -38.28 -56.73
N GLN A 144 -10.83 -38.45 -57.27
CA GLN A 144 -10.39 -39.68 -57.95
C GLN A 144 -8.86 -39.71 -58.08
N GLU A 145 -8.26 -40.72 -57.46
CA GLU A 145 -6.87 -41.16 -57.56
C GLU A 145 -6.57 -41.81 -58.94
N PRO A 146 -5.32 -42.25 -59.18
CA PRO A 146 -4.15 -41.54 -59.73
C PRO A 146 -4.04 -41.80 -61.26
N GLN A 147 -2.96 -41.35 -61.92
CA GLN A 147 -2.19 -42.11 -62.94
C GLN A 147 -1.51 -41.24 -64.02
N VAL A 148 -0.19 -41.43 -64.10
CA VAL A 148 0.66 -41.60 -65.28
C VAL A 148 0.93 -40.42 -66.25
N LEU A 149 2.18 -39.95 -66.17
CA LEU A 149 3.14 -39.82 -67.28
C LEU A 149 2.60 -40.09 -68.70
N LYS A 150 2.74 -39.10 -69.59
CA LYS A 150 3.50 -39.15 -70.87
C LYS A 150 3.22 -37.87 -71.63
N THR A 151 4.24 -37.06 -71.92
CA THR A 151 4.88 -37.04 -73.26
C THR A 151 3.86 -36.85 -74.36
N ILE A 152 3.91 -35.74 -75.09
CA ILE A 152 4.15 -35.75 -76.54
C ILE A 152 4.40 -34.31 -77.01
N SER A 153 5.50 -34.22 -77.72
CA SER A 153 6.08 -33.16 -78.53
C SER A 153 5.14 -32.47 -79.53
N LEU A 154 5.68 -31.38 -80.09
CA LEU A 154 5.51 -30.91 -81.48
C LEU A 154 4.16 -30.21 -81.75
N THR A 155 4.15 -28.96 -82.20
CA THR A 155 4.70 -28.54 -83.51
C THR A 155 4.96 -27.04 -83.53
#